data_AF-A0AAX1D6J9-F1
#
_entry.id   AF-A0AAX1D6J9-F1
#
_cell.length_a   1.000
_cell.length_b   1.000
_cell.length_c   1.000
_cell.angle_alpha   90.00
_cell.angle_beta   90.00
_cell.angle_gamma   90.00
#
_symmetry.space_group_name_H-M   'P 1'
#
loop_
_entity.id
_entity.type
_entity.pdbx_description
1 polymer ?
#
loop_
_entity_poly.entity_id
_entity_poly.type
_entity_poly.pdbx_seq_one_letter_code
_entity_poly.pdbx_strand_id
1 'polypeptide(L)'
;MTQITQFPFVSVSGTPEARGRAYGQQAADRVRKSAAMYGQTLVDLGYDAMARTRLIESFAREIENFAPHYLEEMRGIAAGADVPFEDIVMVNARTEVIAKARAEKKKAAELEPGDGCTGALILPTRSANGRLIHGQNWDWRAECAETAIVLRVRNDNGPDILTFVEAGGLARSGLNSAGVSITANYLESDRDFRQLGVPLSLIRRKVLEQEHFALAIKAVSTTPKSCSNNIMIGMAAGFGVDYECTTDEAFPIYPGADDLIVHANHWVSEVALGKLRDTGRASTPESAYRDWRVRRLLNEKDKLTRADLKRALFDDFGTPYSVCRPPRPGSHDNLSATVAMVVMEPAAGLMEVAPLPALNRTFTRYSLDAEPELLAAA
;
A
#
# COMPACT_ATOMS: atom_id res chain seq x y z
N MET A 1 10.02 -26.79 -2.71
CA MET A 1 9.68 -25.35 -2.61
C MET A 1 8.28 -25.20 -3.18
N THR A 2 7.34 -24.64 -2.40
CA THR A 2 5.99 -24.35 -2.87
C THR A 2 6.08 -23.45 -4.12
N GLN A 3 5.38 -23.78 -5.19
CA GLN A 3 5.43 -23.00 -6.44
C GLN A 3 4.81 -21.61 -6.19
N ILE A 4 5.61 -20.56 -6.35
CA ILE A 4 5.15 -19.17 -6.18
C ILE A 4 4.27 -18.79 -7.37
N THR A 5 2.99 -18.50 -7.12
CA THR A 5 2.03 -18.07 -8.14
C THR A 5 2.07 -16.56 -8.32
N GLN A 6 2.04 -16.09 -9.56
CA GLN A 6 1.91 -14.66 -9.89
C GLN A 6 0.57 -14.09 -9.42
N PHE A 7 0.50 -12.78 -9.18
CA PHE A 7 -0.75 -12.15 -8.75
C PHE A 7 -1.78 -12.20 -9.89
N PRO A 8 -3.02 -12.64 -9.63
CA PRO A 8 -4.04 -12.67 -10.67
C PRO A 8 -4.43 -11.25 -11.06
N PHE A 9 -4.83 -11.12 -12.32
CA PHE A 9 -5.32 -9.88 -12.88
C PHE A 9 -6.84 -9.88 -12.88
N VAL A 10 -7.42 -8.78 -12.39
CA VAL A 10 -8.87 -8.56 -12.38
C VAL A 10 -9.14 -7.25 -13.12
N SER A 11 -10.03 -7.27 -14.10
CA SER A 11 -10.42 -6.07 -14.84
C SER A 11 -11.92 -5.86 -14.70
N VAL A 12 -12.32 -4.67 -14.26
CA VAL A 12 -13.73 -4.32 -14.01
C VAL A 12 -14.08 -2.94 -14.56
N SER A 13 -15.37 -2.72 -14.82
CA SER A 13 -15.92 -1.48 -15.35
C SER A 13 -17.37 -1.29 -14.89
N GLY A 14 -17.91 -0.09 -15.12
CA GLY A 14 -19.30 0.25 -14.83
C GLY A 14 -19.51 0.90 -13.46
N THR A 15 -20.77 0.90 -13.00
CA THR A 15 -21.18 1.52 -11.73
C THR A 15 -20.43 0.89 -10.55
N PRO A 16 -20.30 1.61 -9.41
CA PRO A 16 -19.64 1.08 -8.22
C PRO A 16 -20.14 -0.32 -7.81
N GLU A 17 -21.45 -0.51 -7.73
CA GLU A 17 -22.03 -1.82 -7.42
C GLU A 17 -21.67 -2.88 -8.48
N ALA A 18 -21.82 -2.57 -9.77
CA ALA A 18 -21.60 -3.53 -10.85
C ALA A 18 -20.13 -3.97 -10.93
N ARG A 19 -19.19 -3.02 -10.86
CA ARG A 19 -17.76 -3.31 -10.87
C ARG A 19 -17.33 -4.02 -9.59
N GLY A 20 -17.92 -3.67 -8.45
CA GLY A 20 -17.71 -4.36 -7.19
C GLY A 20 -18.13 -5.82 -7.28
N ARG A 21 -19.32 -6.11 -7.82
CA ARG A 21 -19.82 -7.47 -8.01
C ARG A 21 -18.93 -8.28 -8.95
N ALA A 22 -18.54 -7.69 -10.08
CA ALA A 22 -17.63 -8.34 -11.02
C ALA A 22 -16.26 -8.64 -10.39
N TYR A 23 -15.72 -7.72 -9.58
CA TYR A 23 -14.49 -7.94 -8.83
C TYR A 23 -14.65 -9.10 -7.84
N GLY A 24 -15.68 -9.06 -6.99
CA GLY A 24 -15.98 -10.12 -6.04
C GLY A 24 -16.08 -11.51 -6.69
N GLN A 25 -16.70 -11.59 -7.88
CA GLN A 25 -16.83 -12.85 -8.63
C GLN A 25 -15.50 -13.33 -9.21
N GLN A 26 -14.73 -12.44 -9.87
CA GLN A 26 -13.46 -12.79 -10.51
C GLN A 26 -12.38 -13.20 -9.49
N ALA A 27 -12.43 -12.66 -8.27
CA ALA A 27 -11.44 -12.90 -7.22
C ALA A 27 -12.01 -13.61 -5.98
N ALA A 28 -13.17 -14.28 -6.11
CA ALA A 28 -13.94 -14.80 -4.97
C ALA A 28 -13.11 -15.57 -3.95
N ASP A 29 -12.25 -16.49 -4.41
CA ASP A 29 -11.41 -17.30 -3.52
C ASP A 29 -10.41 -16.44 -2.73
N ARG A 30 -9.78 -15.44 -3.36
CA ARG A 30 -8.84 -14.55 -2.68
C ARG A 30 -9.56 -13.55 -1.77
N VAL A 31 -10.76 -13.09 -2.15
CA VAL A 31 -11.60 -12.25 -1.30
C VAL A 31 -12.00 -13.02 -0.03
N ARG A 32 -12.44 -14.28 -0.16
CA ARG A 32 -12.76 -15.15 0.99
C ARG A 32 -11.55 -15.39 1.89
N LYS A 33 -10.36 -15.61 1.31
CA LYS A 33 -9.11 -15.72 2.10
C LYS A 33 -8.80 -14.43 2.86
N SER A 34 -8.96 -13.28 2.23
CA SER A 34 -8.75 -11.97 2.86
C SER A 34 -9.77 -11.72 3.97
N ALA A 35 -11.05 -12.01 3.72
CA ALA A 35 -12.13 -11.92 4.69
C ALA A 35 -11.88 -12.85 5.89
N ALA A 36 -11.47 -14.11 5.66
CA ALA A 36 -11.13 -15.04 6.74
C ALA A 36 -9.94 -14.55 7.58
N MET A 37 -8.92 -13.97 6.93
CA MET A 37 -7.74 -13.45 7.62
C MET A 37 -8.08 -12.24 8.51
N TYR A 38 -8.93 -11.32 8.02
CA TYR A 38 -9.19 -10.04 8.70
C TYR A 38 -10.50 -9.99 9.49
N GLY A 39 -11.50 -10.78 9.13
CA GLY A 39 -12.79 -10.86 9.83
C GLY A 39 -12.64 -11.37 11.26
N GLN A 40 -11.66 -12.27 11.49
CA GLN A 40 -11.35 -12.79 12.82
C GLN A 40 -10.35 -11.91 13.60
N THR A 41 -9.65 -10.99 12.93
CA THR A 41 -8.56 -10.20 13.54
C THR A 41 -9.00 -9.45 14.80
N LEU A 42 -10.18 -8.84 14.81
CA LEU A 42 -10.65 -8.16 16.02
C LEU A 42 -10.92 -9.11 17.19
N VAL A 43 -11.35 -10.34 16.91
CA VAL A 43 -11.53 -11.36 17.95
C VAL A 43 -10.18 -11.74 18.55
N ASP A 44 -9.19 -11.99 17.68
CA ASP A 44 -7.83 -12.36 18.08
C ASP A 44 -7.15 -11.22 18.86
N LEU A 45 -7.51 -9.97 18.55
CA LEU A 45 -7.10 -8.77 19.28
C LEU A 45 -7.88 -8.54 20.60
N GLY A 46 -8.82 -9.44 20.95
CA GLY A 46 -9.56 -9.42 22.20
C GLY A 46 -10.70 -8.41 22.27
N TYR A 47 -11.33 -8.10 21.13
CA TYR A 47 -12.56 -7.29 21.08
C TYR A 47 -13.79 -8.20 21.22
N ASP A 48 -14.68 -7.83 22.14
CA ASP A 48 -16.00 -8.45 22.26
C ASP A 48 -16.90 -8.12 21.05
N ALA A 49 -17.95 -8.92 20.84
CA ALA A 49 -18.82 -8.79 19.68
C ALA A 49 -19.40 -7.37 19.51
N MET A 50 -19.80 -6.73 20.62
CA MET A 50 -20.41 -5.40 20.58
C MET A 50 -19.38 -4.31 20.21
N ALA A 51 -18.15 -4.43 20.72
CA ALA A 51 -17.05 -3.55 20.38
C ALA A 51 -16.64 -3.69 18.91
N ARG A 52 -16.65 -4.91 18.36
CA ARG A 52 -16.38 -5.18 16.94
C ARG A 52 -17.41 -4.50 16.04
N THR A 53 -18.70 -4.75 16.30
CA THR A 53 -19.78 -4.14 15.51
C THR A 53 -19.70 -2.62 15.54
N ARG A 54 -19.53 -2.00 16.71
CA ARG A 54 -19.38 -0.54 16.82
C ARG A 54 -18.20 0.00 16.01
N LEU A 55 -17.06 -0.68 16.03
CA LEU A 55 -15.88 -0.23 15.30
C LEU A 55 -16.10 -0.32 13.78
N ILE A 56 -16.64 -1.43 13.30
CA ILE A 56 -16.96 -1.62 11.87
C ILE A 56 -17.97 -0.57 11.40
N GLU A 57 -19.04 -0.35 12.16
CA GLU A 57 -20.04 0.69 11.87
C GLU A 57 -19.43 2.09 11.84
N SER A 58 -18.46 2.38 12.73
CA SER A 58 -17.77 3.67 12.74
C SER A 58 -16.92 3.87 11.48
N PHE A 59 -16.20 2.84 11.03
CA PHE A 59 -15.47 2.92 9.77
C PHE A 59 -16.41 3.03 8.56
N ALA A 60 -17.48 2.26 8.52
CA ALA A 60 -18.48 2.35 7.46
C ALA A 60 -19.06 3.77 7.36
N ARG A 61 -19.37 4.41 8.50
CA ARG A 61 -19.86 5.79 8.55
C ARG A 61 -18.82 6.79 8.05
N GLU A 62 -17.55 6.67 8.45
CA GLU A 62 -16.49 7.55 7.93
C GLU A 62 -16.28 7.39 6.42
N ILE A 63 -16.36 6.15 5.92
CA ILE A 63 -16.27 5.87 4.49
C ILE A 63 -17.47 6.47 3.75
N GLU A 64 -18.68 6.33 4.28
CA GLU A 64 -19.90 6.91 3.70
C GLU A 64 -19.82 8.44 3.61
N ASN A 65 -19.39 9.10 4.69
CA ASN A 65 -19.20 10.54 4.75
C ASN A 65 -18.12 11.04 3.77
N PHE A 66 -17.06 10.24 3.57
CA PHE A 66 -15.98 10.58 2.65
C PHE A 66 -16.38 10.40 1.18
N ALA A 67 -17.03 9.27 0.86
CA ALA A 67 -17.45 8.90 -0.47
C ALA A 67 -18.41 7.69 -0.43
N PRO A 68 -19.75 7.89 -0.55
CA PRO A 68 -20.73 6.82 -0.38
C PRO A 68 -20.60 5.70 -1.43
N HIS A 69 -20.16 6.05 -2.64
CA HIS A 69 -19.93 5.08 -3.73
C HIS A 69 -18.85 4.03 -3.40
N TYR A 70 -17.97 4.28 -2.42
CA TYR A 70 -17.05 3.24 -1.95
C TYR A 70 -17.79 2.12 -1.22
N LEU A 71 -18.84 2.43 -0.45
CA LEU A 71 -19.66 1.39 0.18
C LEU A 71 -20.47 0.61 -0.84
N GLU A 72 -20.97 1.26 -1.90
CA GLU A 72 -21.65 0.56 -3.01
C GLU A 72 -20.72 -0.46 -3.67
N GLU A 73 -19.48 -0.07 -3.96
CA GLU A 73 -18.46 -0.97 -4.52
C GLU A 73 -18.11 -2.11 -3.55
N MET A 74 -17.93 -1.81 -2.27
CA MET A 74 -17.67 -2.82 -1.22
C MET A 74 -18.83 -3.80 -1.05
N ARG A 75 -20.08 -3.34 -1.11
CA ARG A 75 -21.28 -4.20 -1.10
C ARG A 75 -21.32 -5.10 -2.33
N GLY A 76 -20.99 -4.55 -3.50
CA GLY A 76 -20.83 -5.32 -4.73
C GLY A 76 -19.79 -6.44 -4.55
N ILE A 77 -18.60 -6.11 -4.04
CA ILE A 77 -17.52 -7.08 -3.77
C ILE A 77 -18.00 -8.19 -2.84
N ALA A 78 -18.62 -7.81 -1.71
CA ALA A 78 -19.15 -8.75 -0.73
C ALA A 78 -20.16 -9.73 -1.36
N ALA A 79 -21.12 -9.21 -2.13
CA ALA A 79 -22.11 -10.00 -2.83
C ALA A 79 -21.49 -10.89 -3.93
N GLY A 80 -20.48 -10.39 -4.65
CA GLY A 80 -19.81 -11.14 -5.71
C GLY A 80 -18.95 -12.29 -5.19
N ALA A 81 -18.35 -12.13 -4.01
CA ALA A 81 -17.50 -13.13 -3.37
C ALA A 81 -18.25 -14.04 -2.38
N ASP A 82 -19.52 -13.74 -2.09
CA ASP A 82 -20.33 -14.42 -1.08
C ASP A 82 -19.68 -14.37 0.31
N VAL A 83 -19.42 -13.15 0.78
CA VAL A 83 -18.87 -12.86 2.12
C VAL A 83 -19.67 -11.75 2.81
N PRO A 84 -19.63 -11.66 4.15
CA PRO A 84 -20.20 -10.53 4.88
C PRO A 84 -19.63 -9.19 4.41
N PHE A 85 -20.49 -8.16 4.34
CA PHE A 85 -20.07 -6.80 3.96
C PHE A 85 -19.08 -6.21 4.96
N GLU A 86 -19.28 -6.53 6.24
CA GLU A 86 -18.44 -6.13 7.36
C GLU A 86 -16.99 -6.58 7.17
N ASP A 87 -16.78 -7.78 6.62
CA ASP A 87 -15.43 -8.30 6.34
C ASP A 87 -14.73 -7.49 5.25
N ILE A 88 -15.47 -6.99 4.25
CA ILE A 88 -14.91 -6.10 3.22
C ILE A 88 -14.55 -4.72 3.78
N VAL A 89 -15.37 -4.18 4.68
CA VAL A 89 -15.02 -2.95 5.42
C VAL A 89 -13.73 -3.17 6.20
N MET A 90 -13.57 -4.32 6.86
CA MET A 90 -12.38 -4.68 7.62
C MET A 90 -11.13 -4.85 6.75
N VAL A 91 -11.24 -5.43 5.56
CA VAL A 91 -10.13 -5.49 4.59
C VAL A 91 -9.65 -4.08 4.24
N ASN A 92 -10.58 -3.13 4.05
CA ASN A 92 -10.25 -1.74 3.70
C ASN A 92 -9.78 -0.89 4.91
N ALA A 93 -10.15 -1.27 6.14
CA ALA A 93 -9.76 -0.59 7.38
C ALA A 93 -8.70 -1.36 8.20
N ARG A 94 -8.00 -2.32 7.58
CA ARG A 94 -7.04 -3.21 8.26
C ARG A 94 -5.95 -2.44 9.02
N THR A 95 -5.37 -1.42 8.39
CA THR A 95 -4.26 -0.67 8.99
C THR A 95 -4.72 0.02 10.26
N GLU A 96 -5.93 0.58 10.21
CA GLU A 96 -6.59 1.26 11.32
C GLU A 96 -6.88 0.28 12.45
N VAL A 97 -7.42 -0.90 12.14
CA VAL A 97 -7.73 -1.94 13.13
C VAL A 97 -6.48 -2.35 13.93
N ILE A 98 -5.37 -2.62 13.23
CA ILE A 98 -4.11 -3.02 13.87
C ILE A 98 -3.53 -1.87 14.68
N ALA A 99 -3.47 -0.67 14.10
CA ALA A 99 -2.94 0.52 14.76
C ALA A 99 -3.77 0.92 15.99
N LYS A 100 -5.10 0.74 15.97
CA LYS A 100 -5.96 0.95 17.15
C LYS A 100 -5.61 0.00 18.27
N ALA A 101 -5.46 -1.28 17.95
CA ALA A 101 -5.12 -2.29 18.96
C ALA A 101 -3.72 -2.05 19.57
N ARG A 102 -2.76 -1.55 18.78
CA ARG A 102 -1.44 -1.10 19.29
C ARG A 102 -1.57 0.12 20.19
N ALA A 103 -2.34 1.14 19.79
CA ALA A 103 -2.58 2.34 20.60
C ALA A 103 -3.25 2.01 21.95
N GLU A 104 -4.15 1.03 21.97
CA GLU A 104 -4.79 0.50 23.18
C GLU A 104 -3.90 -0.47 23.98
N LYS A 105 -2.65 -0.72 23.52
CA LYS A 105 -1.69 -1.64 24.13
C LYS A 105 -2.27 -3.05 24.35
N LYS A 106 -3.10 -3.51 23.41
CA LYS A 106 -3.58 -4.89 23.41
C LYS A 106 -2.38 -5.80 23.18
N LYS A 107 -2.11 -6.71 24.13
CA LYS A 107 -1.00 -7.67 24.02
C LYS A 107 -0.98 -8.42 22.68
N ALA A 108 -2.15 -8.78 22.17
CA ALA A 108 -2.27 -9.44 20.87
C ALA A 108 -1.74 -8.61 19.69
N ALA A 109 -1.76 -7.28 19.77
CA ALA A 109 -1.21 -6.42 18.72
C ALA A 109 0.33 -6.39 18.69
N GLU A 110 0.98 -6.74 19.82
CA GLU A 110 2.43 -6.97 19.89
C GLU A 110 2.83 -8.29 19.22
N LEU A 111 1.86 -9.18 18.97
CA LEU A 111 2.05 -10.48 18.31
C LEU A 111 1.98 -10.37 16.79
N GLU A 112 1.50 -9.26 16.26
CA GLU A 112 1.50 -8.96 14.83
C GLU A 112 2.88 -8.47 14.37
N PRO A 113 3.38 -8.94 13.21
CA PRO A 113 4.62 -8.42 12.64
C PRO A 113 4.48 -6.91 12.38
N GLY A 114 5.61 -6.18 12.37
CA GLY A 114 5.63 -4.81 11.87
C GLY A 114 5.29 -4.76 10.37
N ASP A 115 4.40 -3.86 9.96
CA ASP A 115 4.16 -3.55 8.55
C ASP A 115 5.34 -2.71 8.04
N GLY A 116 6.17 -3.34 7.22
CA GLY A 116 7.40 -2.74 6.69
C GLY A 116 7.20 -2.39 5.23
N CYS A 117 7.74 -1.27 4.78
CA CYS A 117 7.79 -0.92 3.37
C CYS A 117 9.08 -0.17 3.09
N THR A 118 9.64 -0.31 1.89
CA THR A 118 10.68 0.58 1.38
C THR A 118 10.26 1.07 0.01
N GLY A 119 10.09 2.39 -0.14
CA GLY A 119 9.61 3.03 -1.37
C GLY A 119 10.64 3.99 -1.94
N ALA A 120 10.61 4.17 -3.26
CA ALA A 120 11.43 5.18 -3.94
C ALA A 120 10.71 5.80 -5.15
N LEU A 121 10.98 7.09 -5.33
CA LEU A 121 10.63 7.90 -6.49
C LEU A 121 11.91 8.35 -7.18
N ILE A 122 12.04 8.04 -8.48
CA ILE A 122 13.14 8.49 -9.34
C ILE A 122 12.55 9.50 -10.33
N LEU A 123 12.96 10.76 -10.22
CA LEU A 123 12.47 11.81 -11.12
C LEU A 123 13.06 11.69 -12.54
N PRO A 124 12.42 12.34 -13.54
CA PRO A 124 12.86 12.29 -14.94
C PRO A 124 14.35 12.59 -15.16
N THR A 125 14.90 13.55 -14.43
CA THR A 125 16.32 13.95 -14.49
C THR A 125 17.28 12.84 -14.09
N ARG A 126 16.86 11.90 -13.23
CA ARG A 126 17.64 10.71 -12.85
C ARG A 126 17.27 9.45 -13.59
N SER A 127 16.13 9.44 -14.29
CA SER A 127 15.73 8.29 -15.10
C SER A 127 16.48 8.26 -16.44
N ALA A 128 16.79 7.07 -16.94
CA ALA A 128 17.47 6.87 -18.22
C ALA A 128 16.57 7.20 -19.44
N ASN A 129 15.25 7.11 -19.28
CA ASN A 129 14.27 7.36 -20.34
C ASN A 129 13.53 8.70 -20.18
N GLY A 130 13.94 9.55 -19.22
CA GLY A 130 13.27 10.83 -18.95
C GLY A 130 11.85 10.69 -18.37
N ARG A 131 11.49 9.53 -17.81
CA ARG A 131 10.17 9.28 -17.20
C ARG A 131 10.32 8.99 -15.71
N LEU A 132 9.36 9.46 -14.94
CA LEU A 132 9.28 9.14 -13.52
C LEU A 132 9.13 7.62 -13.32
N ILE A 133 9.96 7.05 -12.44
CA ILE A 133 9.87 5.66 -12.00
C ILE A 133 9.52 5.66 -10.51
N HIS A 134 8.52 4.87 -10.12
CA HIS A 134 8.03 4.80 -8.74
C HIS A 134 7.92 3.34 -8.32
N GLY A 135 8.50 2.94 -7.19
CA GLY A 135 8.37 1.56 -6.74
C GLY A 135 8.49 1.38 -5.24
N GLN A 136 8.09 0.20 -4.77
CA GLN A 136 8.03 -0.13 -3.36
C GLN A 136 8.12 -1.65 -3.14
N ASN A 137 8.83 -2.05 -2.09
CA ASN A 137 8.63 -3.34 -1.43
C ASN A 137 7.59 -3.20 -0.33
N TRP A 138 6.63 -4.13 -0.29
CA TRP A 138 5.66 -4.26 0.79
C TRP A 138 5.97 -5.50 1.64
N ASP A 139 6.26 -5.29 2.92
CA ASP A 139 6.60 -6.32 3.90
C ASP A 139 5.45 -6.52 4.89
N TRP A 140 4.89 -7.72 4.91
CA TRP A 140 3.79 -8.08 5.80
C TRP A 140 3.77 -9.59 6.07
N ARG A 141 2.62 -10.16 6.39
CA ARG A 141 2.38 -11.60 6.48
C ARG A 141 2.62 -12.23 5.11
N ALA A 142 3.50 -13.23 5.05
CA ALA A 142 3.86 -13.91 3.80
C ALA A 142 2.64 -14.52 3.07
N GLU A 143 1.64 -14.95 3.85
CA GLU A 143 0.35 -15.47 3.38
C GLU A 143 -0.43 -14.48 2.52
N CYS A 144 -0.17 -13.16 2.64
CA CYS A 144 -0.81 -12.17 1.79
C CYS A 144 -0.39 -12.27 0.31
N ALA A 145 0.65 -13.05 -0.01
CA ALA A 145 0.92 -13.42 -1.40
C ALA A 145 -0.25 -14.19 -2.04
N GLU A 146 -1.04 -14.89 -1.23
CA GLU A 146 -2.23 -15.64 -1.66
C GLU A 146 -3.53 -14.80 -1.64
N THR A 147 -3.50 -13.61 -1.05
CA THR A 147 -4.66 -12.71 -0.98
C THR A 147 -4.57 -11.56 -1.98
N ALA A 148 -3.36 -11.13 -2.36
CA ALA A 148 -3.18 -9.97 -3.22
C ALA A 148 -3.48 -10.24 -4.70
N ILE A 149 -3.88 -9.18 -5.41
CA ILE A 149 -4.22 -9.16 -6.83
C ILE A 149 -3.68 -7.88 -7.48
N VAL A 150 -3.77 -7.81 -8.81
CA VAL A 150 -3.71 -6.54 -9.55
C VAL A 150 -5.08 -6.26 -10.14
N LEU A 151 -5.66 -5.12 -9.75
CA LEU A 151 -6.97 -4.65 -10.19
C LEU A 151 -6.83 -3.53 -11.21
N ARG A 152 -7.45 -3.70 -12.38
CA ARG A 152 -7.71 -2.65 -13.35
C ARG A 152 -9.16 -2.20 -13.24
N VAL A 153 -9.39 -0.92 -12.94
CA VAL A 153 -10.72 -0.30 -12.96
C VAL A 153 -10.80 0.61 -14.17
N ARG A 154 -11.75 0.31 -15.08
CA ARG A 154 -12.10 1.19 -16.19
C ARG A 154 -13.20 2.15 -15.73
N ASN A 155 -12.92 3.44 -15.78
CA ASN A 155 -13.83 4.48 -15.30
C ASN A 155 -14.41 5.27 -16.48
N ASP A 156 -15.73 5.45 -16.47
CA ASP A 156 -16.41 6.31 -17.45
C ASP A 156 -16.25 7.81 -17.11
N ASN A 157 -16.13 8.13 -15.82
CA ASN A 157 -16.09 9.49 -15.29
C ASN A 157 -14.87 9.69 -14.37
N GLY A 158 -13.68 9.67 -14.96
CA GLY A 158 -12.40 9.83 -14.26
C GLY A 158 -11.30 8.98 -14.88
N PRO A 159 -10.07 9.01 -14.34
CA PRO A 159 -8.99 8.21 -14.89
C PRO A 159 -9.18 6.71 -14.60
N ASP A 160 -8.75 5.87 -15.53
CA ASP A 160 -8.62 4.43 -15.30
C ASP A 160 -7.55 4.17 -14.24
N ILE A 161 -7.73 3.13 -13.44
CA ILE A 161 -6.85 2.82 -12.31
C ILE A 161 -6.22 1.45 -12.51
N LEU A 162 -4.92 1.34 -12.20
CA LEU A 162 -4.21 0.07 -12.05
C LEU A 162 -3.59 0.02 -10.65
N THR A 163 -4.04 -0.89 -9.80
CA THR A 163 -3.58 -0.99 -8.41
C THR A 163 -3.24 -2.44 -8.04
N PHE A 164 -2.08 -2.63 -7.42
CA PHE A 164 -1.81 -3.80 -6.60
C PHE A 164 -2.58 -3.63 -5.27
N VAL A 165 -3.32 -4.65 -4.84
CA VAL A 165 -4.18 -4.57 -3.65
C VAL A 165 -4.45 -5.96 -3.05
N GLU A 166 -4.74 -6.05 -1.76
CA GLU A 166 -5.32 -7.28 -1.19
C GLU A 166 -6.75 -7.46 -1.70
N ALA A 167 -7.15 -8.68 -2.06
CA ALA A 167 -8.47 -8.94 -2.62
C ALA A 167 -9.59 -8.49 -1.65
N GLY A 168 -10.55 -7.73 -2.18
CA GLY A 168 -11.59 -7.05 -1.41
C GLY A 168 -11.25 -5.60 -1.04
N GLY A 169 -9.98 -5.20 -1.13
CA GLY A 169 -9.56 -3.82 -0.99
C GLY A 169 -9.80 -2.99 -2.26
N LEU A 170 -10.05 -1.70 -2.11
CA LEU A 170 -10.30 -0.78 -3.23
C LEU A 170 -9.03 -0.20 -3.86
N ALA A 171 -7.95 -0.03 -3.08
CA ALA A 171 -6.64 0.41 -3.56
C ALA A 171 -5.52 0.17 -2.53
N ARG A 172 -4.28 0.06 -3.03
CA ARG A 172 -3.06 0.21 -2.23
C ARG A 172 -1.99 0.96 -3.02
N SER A 173 -1.18 0.24 -3.80
CA SER A 173 -0.05 0.82 -4.55
C SER A 173 -0.41 0.77 -6.03
N GLY A 174 -0.38 1.92 -6.69
CA GLY A 174 -1.01 2.02 -7.99
C GLY A 174 -0.66 3.26 -8.79
N LEU A 175 -1.20 3.29 -10.01
CA LEU A 175 -1.18 4.42 -10.92
C LEU A 175 -2.52 4.58 -11.62
N ASN A 176 -2.73 5.74 -12.25
CA ASN A 176 -3.93 6.00 -13.04
C ASN A 176 -3.59 6.53 -14.46
N SER A 177 -4.59 6.58 -15.34
CA SER A 177 -4.42 7.04 -16.73
C SER A 177 -4.14 8.54 -16.88
N ALA A 178 -4.33 9.33 -15.82
CA ALA A 178 -3.90 10.74 -15.76
C ALA A 178 -2.40 10.88 -15.38
N GLY A 179 -1.71 9.78 -15.16
CA GLY A 179 -0.28 9.76 -14.85
C GLY A 179 0.04 10.04 -13.38
N VAL A 180 -0.92 9.88 -12.46
CA VAL A 180 -0.69 9.91 -11.02
C VAL A 180 -0.28 8.51 -10.55
N SER A 181 0.65 8.43 -9.60
CA SER A 181 1.03 7.19 -8.92
C SER A 181 1.16 7.38 -7.43
N ILE A 182 0.95 6.30 -6.68
CA ILE A 182 0.96 6.30 -5.23
C ILE A 182 1.58 5.01 -4.68
N THR A 183 2.41 5.17 -3.65
CA THR A 183 2.79 4.14 -2.69
C THR A 183 2.69 4.73 -1.28
N ALA A 184 2.79 3.90 -0.25
CA ALA A 184 2.69 4.38 1.12
C ALA A 184 3.33 3.39 2.08
N ASN A 185 4.04 3.89 3.08
CA ASN A 185 4.62 3.07 4.12
C ASN A 185 3.94 3.38 5.46
N TYR A 186 3.90 2.39 6.34
CA TYR A 186 3.37 2.55 7.68
C TYR A 186 4.31 3.40 8.55
N LEU A 187 3.76 4.31 9.35
CA LEU A 187 4.45 5.07 10.39
C LEU A 187 3.64 4.95 11.69
N GLU A 188 4.29 5.19 12.82
CA GLU A 188 3.59 5.25 14.12
C GLU A 188 4.01 6.49 14.88
N SER A 189 3.07 7.13 15.56
CA SER A 189 3.35 8.22 16.50
C SER A 189 2.50 8.15 17.75
N ASP A 190 2.89 8.92 18.77
CA ASP A 190 2.10 9.09 19.98
C ASP A 190 0.72 9.76 19.77
N ARG A 191 0.42 10.22 18.54
CA ARG A 191 -0.87 10.81 18.15
C ARG A 191 -1.85 9.86 17.48
N ASP A 192 -1.42 8.64 17.15
CA ASP A 192 -2.30 7.66 16.51
C ASP A 192 -3.53 7.37 17.37
N PHE A 193 -4.69 7.26 16.72
CA PHE A 193 -6.00 7.02 17.32
C PHE A 193 -6.48 8.05 18.34
N ARG A 194 -5.89 9.27 18.36
CA ARG A 194 -6.49 10.41 19.09
C ARG A 194 -7.78 10.92 18.45
N GLN A 195 -8.03 10.57 17.19
CA GLN A 195 -9.29 10.80 16.48
C GLN A 195 -9.57 9.63 15.53
N LEU A 196 -10.83 9.52 15.09
CA LEU A 196 -11.19 8.67 13.96
C LEU A 196 -11.10 9.49 12.67
N GLY A 197 -10.56 8.89 11.62
CA GLY A 197 -10.48 9.48 10.30
C GLY A 197 -10.69 8.43 9.22
N VAL A 198 -10.57 8.87 7.97
CA VAL A 198 -10.80 8.02 6.80
C VAL A 198 -9.73 6.92 6.74
N PRO A 199 -10.11 5.64 6.52
CA PRO A 199 -9.12 4.59 6.39
C PRO A 199 -8.16 4.85 5.22
N LEU A 200 -6.87 4.58 5.44
CA LEU A 200 -5.78 4.96 4.55
C LEU A 200 -5.91 4.36 3.14
N SER A 201 -6.52 3.18 3.01
CA SER A 201 -6.80 2.57 1.70
C SER A 201 -7.75 3.42 0.84
N LEU A 202 -8.71 4.11 1.46
CA LEU A 202 -9.67 4.97 0.76
C LEU A 202 -9.06 6.32 0.40
N ILE A 203 -8.11 6.82 1.19
CA ILE A 203 -7.29 7.97 0.79
C ILE A 203 -6.46 7.62 -0.44
N ARG A 204 -5.85 6.41 -0.47
CA ARG A 204 -5.11 5.92 -1.64
C ARG A 204 -6.01 5.77 -2.87
N ARG A 205 -7.21 5.21 -2.70
CA ARG A 205 -8.22 5.13 -3.76
C ARG A 205 -8.58 6.53 -4.28
N LYS A 206 -8.82 7.49 -3.37
CA LYS A 206 -9.15 8.86 -3.74
C LYS A 206 -8.05 9.51 -4.57
N VAL A 207 -6.77 9.30 -4.22
CA VAL A 207 -5.63 9.79 -4.99
C VAL A 207 -5.64 9.22 -6.42
N LEU A 208 -5.86 7.92 -6.57
CA LEU A 208 -5.92 7.26 -7.88
C LEU A 208 -7.11 7.70 -8.73
N GLU A 209 -8.16 8.25 -8.13
CA GLU A 209 -9.30 8.82 -8.84
C GLU A 209 -9.08 10.26 -9.30
N GLN A 210 -7.96 10.90 -8.94
CA GLN A 210 -7.71 12.29 -9.32
C GLN A 210 -7.08 12.40 -10.71
N GLU A 211 -7.69 13.20 -11.57
CA GLU A 211 -7.13 13.62 -12.86
C GLU A 211 -6.02 14.67 -12.68
N HIS A 212 -6.13 15.49 -11.64
CA HIS A 212 -5.18 16.57 -11.36
C HIS A 212 -4.35 16.27 -10.11
N PHE A 213 -3.02 16.35 -10.26
CA PHE A 213 -2.09 16.05 -9.17
C PHE A 213 -2.27 16.95 -7.93
N ALA A 214 -2.69 18.21 -8.12
CA ALA A 214 -3.02 19.10 -7.00
C ALA A 214 -4.16 18.56 -6.12
N LEU A 215 -5.14 17.87 -6.72
CA LEU A 215 -6.23 17.23 -5.98
C LEU A 215 -5.76 15.94 -5.31
N ALA A 216 -4.78 15.23 -5.88
CA ALA A 216 -4.12 14.11 -5.21
C ALA A 216 -3.37 14.59 -3.95
N ILE A 217 -2.62 15.69 -4.06
CA ILE A 217 -2.00 16.36 -2.91
C ILE A 217 -3.05 16.73 -1.86
N LYS A 218 -4.17 17.35 -2.27
CA LYS A 218 -5.27 17.70 -1.35
C LYS A 218 -5.80 16.46 -0.62
N ALA A 219 -6.06 15.36 -1.34
CA ALA A 219 -6.56 14.12 -0.75
C ALA A 219 -5.61 13.58 0.34
N VAL A 220 -4.30 13.65 0.12
CA VAL A 220 -3.30 13.23 1.12
C VAL A 220 -3.20 14.21 2.28
N SER A 221 -3.00 15.50 1.98
CA SER A 221 -2.61 16.52 2.96
C SER A 221 -3.76 17.03 3.84
N THR A 222 -5.02 16.90 3.39
CA THR A 222 -6.17 17.51 4.07
C THR A 222 -7.20 16.52 4.61
N THR A 223 -7.10 15.24 4.24
CA THR A 223 -8.03 14.22 4.76
C THR A 223 -7.60 13.78 6.17
N PRO A 224 -8.49 13.87 7.18
CA PRO A 224 -8.22 13.37 8.53
C PRO A 224 -7.96 11.87 8.53
N LYS A 225 -6.98 11.43 9.31
CA LYS A 225 -6.56 10.03 9.42
C LYS A 225 -6.73 9.54 10.85
N SER A 226 -6.85 8.22 11.00
CA SER A 226 -6.86 7.57 12.32
C SER A 226 -5.46 7.23 12.82
N CYS A 227 -4.50 7.03 11.93
CA CYS A 227 -3.12 6.68 12.29
C CYS A 227 -2.13 7.29 11.29
N SER A 228 -0.87 7.28 11.71
CA SER A 228 0.24 7.82 10.97
C SER A 228 0.62 6.93 9.79
N ASN A 229 1.11 7.55 8.73
CA ASN A 229 1.70 6.87 7.58
C ASN A 229 2.53 7.85 6.77
N ASN A 230 3.36 7.37 5.86
CA ASN A 230 3.80 8.19 4.73
C ASN A 230 3.06 7.81 3.46
N ILE A 231 2.83 8.80 2.60
CA ILE A 231 2.18 8.63 1.30
C ILE A 231 3.04 9.34 0.26
N MET A 232 3.68 8.54 -0.58
CA MET A 232 4.49 8.99 -1.69
C MET A 232 3.65 9.04 -2.96
N ILE A 233 3.58 10.21 -3.59
CA ILE A 233 2.86 10.42 -4.85
C ILE A 233 3.76 11.01 -5.92
N GLY A 234 3.56 10.57 -7.16
CA GLY A 234 4.29 11.08 -8.33
C GLY A 234 3.36 11.39 -9.49
N MET A 235 3.70 12.42 -10.27
CA MET A 235 3.03 12.78 -11.52
C MET A 235 3.93 12.51 -12.73
N ALA A 236 3.35 11.97 -13.80
CA ALA A 236 4.02 11.69 -15.06
C ALA A 236 4.76 12.91 -15.65
N ALA A 237 4.27 14.13 -15.36
CA ALA A 237 4.89 15.38 -15.76
C ALA A 237 6.23 15.69 -15.06
N GLY A 238 6.65 14.89 -14.07
CA GLY A 238 8.01 14.93 -13.52
C GLY A 238 8.16 15.55 -12.13
N PHE A 239 7.09 15.59 -11.34
CA PHE A 239 7.15 15.98 -9.94
C PHE A 239 6.67 14.83 -9.06
N GLY A 240 7.12 14.82 -7.81
CA GLY A 240 6.51 14.01 -6.78
C GLY A 240 6.90 14.50 -5.41
N VAL A 241 6.21 13.98 -4.42
CA VAL A 241 6.32 14.40 -3.03
C VAL A 241 5.92 13.21 -2.16
N ASP A 242 6.62 13.04 -1.05
CA ASP A 242 6.21 12.13 0.01
C ASP A 242 5.67 12.94 1.17
N TYR A 243 4.59 12.48 1.80
CA TYR A 243 3.99 13.15 2.95
C TYR A 243 4.04 12.24 4.15
N GLU A 244 4.81 12.58 5.17
CA GLU A 244 4.63 11.98 6.49
C GLU A 244 3.39 12.58 7.12
N CYS A 245 2.40 11.74 7.37
CA CYS A 245 1.10 12.15 7.89
C CYS A 245 0.94 11.63 9.32
N THR A 246 0.47 12.50 10.20
CA THR A 246 -0.19 12.12 11.45
C THR A 246 -1.71 12.09 11.22
N THR A 247 -2.48 12.03 12.31
CA THR A 247 -3.94 12.04 12.25
C THR A 247 -4.51 13.34 11.65
N ASP A 248 -3.89 14.50 11.90
CA ASP A 248 -4.40 15.82 11.54
C ASP A 248 -3.39 16.73 10.79
N GLU A 249 -2.13 16.33 10.68
CA GLU A 249 -1.08 17.09 9.98
C GLU A 249 -0.35 16.25 8.94
N ALA A 250 0.13 16.89 7.87
CA ALA A 250 0.95 16.28 6.83
C ALA A 250 2.22 17.10 6.59
N PHE A 251 3.37 16.44 6.59
CA PHE A 251 4.69 17.04 6.46
C PHE A 251 5.30 16.64 5.11
N PRO A 252 5.45 17.57 4.14
CA PRO A 252 5.99 17.24 2.83
C PRO A 252 7.50 16.99 2.91
N ILE A 253 7.93 15.95 2.19
CA ILE A 253 9.31 15.62 1.86
C ILE A 253 9.44 15.77 0.35
N TYR A 254 10.24 16.75 -0.04
CA TYR A 254 10.55 17.02 -1.42
C TYR A 254 11.73 16.16 -1.90
N PRO A 255 11.87 15.97 -3.23
CA PRO A 255 13.05 15.34 -3.82
C PRO A 255 14.35 15.97 -3.29
N GLY A 256 15.33 15.13 -2.98
CA GLY A 256 16.66 15.60 -2.59
C GLY A 256 17.40 16.28 -3.75
N ALA A 257 18.59 16.81 -3.48
CA ALA A 257 19.48 17.33 -4.52
C ALA A 257 19.90 16.25 -5.55
N ASP A 258 19.72 14.99 -5.19
CA ASP A 258 19.90 13.84 -6.06
C ASP A 258 18.63 13.53 -6.89
N ASP A 259 17.56 14.32 -6.83
CA ASP A 259 16.31 14.13 -7.56
C ASP A 259 15.64 12.76 -7.28
N LEU A 260 15.87 12.24 -6.07
CA LEU A 260 15.27 11.03 -5.54
C LEU A 260 14.43 11.35 -4.30
N ILE A 261 13.37 10.56 -4.10
CA ILE A 261 12.76 10.38 -2.77
C ILE A 261 12.91 8.90 -2.45
N VAL A 262 13.40 8.58 -1.25
CA VAL A 262 13.49 7.20 -0.75
C VAL A 262 13.06 7.21 0.69
N HIS A 263 12.15 6.31 1.07
CA HIS A 263 11.55 6.29 2.40
C HIS A 263 11.28 4.87 2.89
N ALA A 264 11.45 4.67 4.20
CA ALA A 264 11.11 3.44 4.92
C ALA A 264 9.94 3.69 5.90
N ASN A 265 10.01 3.21 7.14
CA ASN A 265 8.95 3.26 8.16
C ASN A 265 9.34 4.08 9.40
N HIS A 266 10.15 5.14 9.24
CA HIS A 266 10.52 6.02 10.34
C HIS A 266 10.32 7.47 9.94
N TRP A 267 10.13 8.34 10.94
CA TRP A 267 10.00 9.77 10.70
C TRP A 267 11.34 10.40 10.32
N VAL A 268 11.37 11.19 9.25
CA VAL A 268 12.54 11.93 8.75
C VAL A 268 12.32 13.43 8.65
N SER A 269 11.06 13.91 8.59
CA SER A 269 10.78 15.35 8.60
C SER A 269 11.23 15.97 9.93
N GLU A 270 12.14 16.95 9.88
CA GLU A 270 12.61 17.66 11.08
C GLU A 270 11.46 18.35 11.83
N VAL A 271 10.47 18.87 11.09
CA VAL A 271 9.27 19.49 11.67
C VAL A 271 8.44 18.44 12.41
N ALA A 272 8.25 17.26 11.82
CA ALA A 272 7.52 16.17 12.46
C ALA A 272 8.26 15.65 13.70
N LEU A 273 9.58 15.43 13.60
CA LEU A 273 10.44 14.99 14.69
C LEU A 273 10.49 15.98 15.87
N GLY A 274 10.30 17.28 15.62
CA GLY A 274 10.15 18.29 16.66
C GLY A 274 8.78 18.31 17.36
N LYS A 275 7.75 17.70 16.75
CA LYS A 275 6.35 17.77 17.20
C LYS A 275 5.77 16.44 17.71
N LEU A 276 6.42 15.33 17.39
CA LEU A 276 5.89 13.98 17.56
C LEU A 276 6.93 13.08 18.19
N ARG A 277 6.45 12.04 18.88
CA ARG A 277 7.28 10.92 19.29
C ARG A 277 7.05 9.75 18.33
N ASP A 278 8.11 9.38 17.61
CA ASP A 278 8.16 8.15 16.81
C ASP A 278 8.03 6.93 17.73
N THR A 279 6.92 6.19 17.59
CA THR A 279 6.67 4.96 18.34
C THR A 279 6.90 3.70 17.51
N GLY A 280 7.20 3.83 16.21
CA GLY A 280 7.32 2.72 15.26
C GLY A 280 8.71 2.09 15.24
N ARG A 281 9.74 2.78 15.73
CA ARG A 281 11.11 2.24 15.81
C ARG A 281 11.24 0.95 16.60
N ALA A 282 10.35 0.71 17.57
CA ALA A 282 10.33 -0.54 18.32
C ALA A 282 9.90 -1.73 17.46
N SER A 283 8.97 -1.52 16.51
CA SER A 283 8.42 -2.55 15.63
C SER A 283 9.23 -2.72 14.33
N THR A 284 9.94 -1.66 13.89
CA THR A 284 10.70 -1.62 12.63
C THR A 284 12.10 -0.97 12.80
N PRO A 285 12.97 -1.49 13.69
CA PRO A 285 14.28 -0.88 13.95
C PRO A 285 15.17 -0.79 12.71
N GLU A 286 14.99 -1.72 11.76
CA GLU A 286 15.73 -1.75 10.50
C GLU A 286 15.40 -0.59 9.56
N SER A 287 14.29 0.12 9.82
CA SER A 287 13.84 1.20 8.97
C SER A 287 14.91 2.27 8.77
N ALA A 288 15.80 2.49 9.74
CA ALA A 288 16.82 3.55 9.69
C ALA A 288 17.92 3.29 8.65
N TYR A 289 18.14 2.03 8.24
CA TYR A 289 19.14 1.71 7.23
C TYR A 289 18.53 1.31 5.88
N ARG A 290 17.26 0.91 5.81
CA ARG A 290 16.65 0.42 4.56
C ARG A 290 16.55 1.50 3.49
N ASP A 291 16.05 2.69 3.82
CA ASP A 291 15.96 3.80 2.88
C ASP A 291 17.33 4.40 2.54
N TRP A 292 18.22 4.54 3.53
CA TRP A 292 19.62 4.89 3.32
C TRP A 292 20.29 3.94 2.32
N ARG A 293 20.07 2.63 2.48
CA ARG A 293 20.66 1.59 1.65
C ARG A 293 20.14 1.68 0.22
N VAL A 294 18.82 1.78 0.03
CA VAL A 294 18.22 1.97 -1.31
C VAL A 294 18.74 3.24 -1.96
N ARG A 295 18.74 4.39 -1.25
CA ARG A 295 19.25 5.65 -1.80
C ARG A 295 20.71 5.54 -2.21
N ARG A 296 21.55 4.90 -1.39
CA ARG A 296 22.96 4.66 -1.71
C ARG A 296 23.13 3.86 -2.99
N LEU A 297 22.38 2.77 -3.16
CA LEU A 297 22.46 1.91 -4.34
C LEU A 297 21.97 2.61 -5.62
N LEU A 298 20.94 3.46 -5.51
CA LEU A 298 20.46 4.27 -6.62
C LEU A 298 21.48 5.37 -7.01
N ASN A 299 22.26 5.88 -6.06
CA ASN A 299 23.30 6.87 -6.33
C ASN A 299 24.63 6.27 -6.86
N GLU A 300 24.71 4.96 -7.09
CA GLU A 300 25.84 4.34 -7.80
C GLU A 300 25.84 4.65 -9.31
N LYS A 301 24.71 5.12 -9.86
CA LYS A 301 24.54 5.45 -11.27
C LYS A 301 23.92 6.82 -11.44
N ASP A 302 24.36 7.54 -12.46
CA ASP A 302 23.79 8.84 -12.83
C ASP A 302 22.36 8.70 -13.37
N LYS A 303 22.17 7.79 -14.34
CA LYS A 303 20.87 7.49 -14.96
C LYS A 303 20.39 6.10 -14.59
N LEU A 304 19.14 6.02 -14.15
CA LEU A 304 18.52 4.85 -13.56
C LEU A 304 17.40 4.29 -14.44
N THR A 305 17.30 2.97 -14.48
CA THR A 305 16.22 2.24 -15.13
C THR A 305 15.32 1.56 -14.09
N ARG A 306 14.20 0.97 -14.52
CA ARG A 306 13.40 0.08 -13.67
C ARG A 306 14.22 -1.08 -13.11
N ALA A 307 15.17 -1.61 -13.88
CA ALA A 307 16.06 -2.67 -13.43
C ALA A 307 16.98 -2.20 -12.29
N ASP A 308 17.45 -0.96 -12.32
CA ASP A 308 18.26 -0.39 -11.24
C ASP A 308 17.44 -0.20 -9.96
N LEU A 309 16.18 0.22 -10.08
CA LEU A 309 15.27 0.29 -8.93
C LEU A 309 14.99 -1.10 -8.36
N LYS A 310 14.69 -2.10 -9.20
CA LYS A 310 14.52 -3.49 -8.77
C LYS A 310 15.76 -4.00 -8.06
N ARG A 311 16.96 -3.77 -8.62
CA ARG A 311 18.24 -4.14 -8.00
C ARG A 311 18.39 -3.54 -6.61
N ALA A 312 18.07 -2.25 -6.44
CA ALA A 312 18.13 -1.60 -5.13
C ALA A 312 17.10 -2.16 -4.14
N LEU A 313 15.89 -2.48 -4.61
CA LEU A 313 14.83 -3.08 -3.79
C LEU A 313 15.07 -4.57 -3.52
N PHE A 314 15.90 -5.25 -4.29
CA PHE A 314 16.31 -6.64 -4.07
C PHE A 314 17.42 -6.82 -3.04
N ASP A 315 17.97 -5.72 -2.54
CA ASP A 315 19.12 -5.74 -1.65
C ASP A 315 18.83 -6.51 -0.34
N ASP A 316 19.80 -7.34 0.03
CA ASP A 316 19.74 -8.26 1.16
C ASP A 316 20.64 -7.82 2.33
N PHE A 317 21.15 -6.58 2.30
CA PHE A 317 21.95 -6.01 3.38
C PHE A 317 21.14 -5.98 4.68
N GLY A 318 21.69 -6.57 5.74
CA GLY A 318 21.01 -6.68 7.03
C GLY A 318 19.98 -7.82 7.12
N THR A 319 20.03 -8.82 6.22
CA THR A 319 19.21 -10.04 6.30
C THR A 319 19.21 -10.65 7.72
N PRO A 320 18.03 -11.02 8.28
CA PRO A 320 16.72 -11.11 7.61
C PRO A 320 15.88 -9.83 7.68
N TYR A 321 16.44 -8.71 8.15
CA TYR A 321 15.77 -7.41 8.24
C TYR A 321 16.14 -6.48 7.07
N SER A 322 16.46 -7.07 5.91
CA SER A 322 16.89 -6.39 4.70
C SER A 322 15.77 -5.62 4.00
N VAL A 323 16.13 -4.86 2.96
CA VAL A 323 15.17 -4.19 2.06
C VAL A 323 14.29 -5.21 1.36
N CYS A 324 14.87 -6.29 0.83
CA CYS A 324 14.15 -7.47 0.36
C CYS A 324 14.15 -8.53 1.46
N ARG A 325 13.15 -8.49 2.33
CA ARG A 325 13.02 -9.36 3.50
C ARG A 325 12.67 -10.80 3.08
N PRO A 326 13.53 -11.80 3.34
CA PRO A 326 13.12 -13.20 3.18
C PRO A 326 12.08 -13.58 4.23
N PRO A 327 11.29 -14.66 4.01
CA PRO A 327 10.41 -15.17 5.05
C PRO A 327 11.20 -15.42 6.34
N ARG A 328 10.79 -14.75 7.40
CA ARG A 328 11.34 -14.89 8.74
C ARG A 328 10.20 -15.06 9.74
N PRO A 329 10.43 -15.77 10.85
CA PRO A 329 9.49 -15.77 11.97
C PRO A 329 9.15 -14.32 12.35
N GLY A 330 7.86 -14.03 12.39
CA GLY A 330 7.32 -12.88 13.10
C GLY A 330 7.30 -13.14 14.60
N SER A 331 6.42 -12.43 15.29
CA SER A 331 6.29 -12.49 16.75
C SER A 331 5.55 -13.74 17.25
N HIS A 332 4.72 -14.40 16.43
CA HIS A 332 3.97 -15.63 16.77
C HIS A 332 3.64 -16.45 15.51
N ASP A 333 4.24 -17.64 15.32
CA ASP A 333 4.03 -18.68 14.28
C ASP A 333 3.71 -18.25 12.82
N ASN A 334 3.70 -16.95 12.55
CA ASN A 334 3.45 -16.29 11.29
C ASN A 334 4.79 -15.89 10.66
N LEU A 335 4.82 -15.86 9.34
CA LEU A 335 6.00 -15.44 8.60
C LEU A 335 5.83 -14.00 8.15
N SER A 336 6.81 -13.15 8.46
CA SER A 336 6.96 -11.86 7.80
C SER A 336 7.89 -12.01 6.59
N ALA A 337 7.51 -11.42 5.46
CA ALA A 337 8.32 -11.40 4.25
C ALA A 337 8.02 -10.14 3.44
N THR A 338 8.90 -9.76 2.53
CA THR A 338 8.48 -8.90 1.41
C THR A 338 7.48 -9.70 0.57
N VAL A 339 6.22 -9.29 0.59
CA VAL A 339 5.11 -9.97 -0.08
C VAL A 339 5.10 -9.62 -1.56
N ALA A 340 5.37 -8.36 -1.89
CA ALA A 340 5.41 -7.89 -3.26
C ALA A 340 6.47 -6.81 -3.45
N MET A 341 7.15 -6.86 -4.59
CA MET A 341 7.85 -5.71 -5.15
C MET A 341 7.00 -5.13 -6.28
N VAL A 342 6.65 -3.86 -6.19
CA VAL A 342 5.85 -3.12 -7.19
C VAL A 342 6.72 -2.04 -7.81
N VAL A 343 6.81 -1.99 -9.14
CA VAL A 343 7.57 -0.96 -9.89
C VAL A 343 6.71 -0.40 -11.01
N MET A 344 6.57 0.92 -11.07
CA MET A 344 5.63 1.64 -11.93
C MET A 344 6.33 2.67 -12.79
N GLU A 345 5.84 2.85 -14.01
CA GLU A 345 6.12 4.00 -14.88
C GLU A 345 4.77 4.67 -15.24
N PRO A 346 4.33 5.70 -14.52
CA PRO A 346 2.98 6.25 -14.64
C PRO A 346 2.69 6.83 -16.02
N ALA A 347 3.69 7.50 -16.63
CA ALA A 347 3.59 8.03 -17.98
C ALA A 347 3.36 6.94 -19.06
N ALA A 348 3.73 5.69 -18.76
CA ALA A 348 3.54 4.54 -19.65
C ALA A 348 2.29 3.71 -19.28
N GLY A 349 1.63 4.00 -18.16
CA GLY A 349 0.51 3.19 -17.67
C GLY A 349 0.94 1.77 -17.24
N LEU A 350 2.20 1.56 -16.87
CA LEU A 350 2.77 0.23 -16.60
C LEU A 350 3.08 0.00 -15.13
N MET A 351 2.80 -1.21 -14.66
CA MET A 351 3.15 -1.72 -13.34
C MET A 351 3.77 -3.12 -13.48
N GLU A 352 4.95 -3.34 -12.91
CA GLU A 352 5.60 -4.64 -12.82
C GLU A 352 5.59 -5.11 -11.37
N VAL A 353 5.05 -6.31 -11.13
CA VAL A 353 4.92 -6.86 -9.77
C VAL A 353 5.53 -8.25 -9.69
N ALA A 354 6.31 -8.51 -8.64
CA ALA A 354 6.81 -9.84 -8.30
C ALA A 354 6.30 -10.26 -6.91
N PRO A 355 5.63 -11.42 -6.77
CA PRO A 355 5.31 -12.01 -5.48
C PRO A 355 6.57 -12.56 -4.82
N LEU A 356 6.69 -12.37 -3.50
CA LEU A 356 7.76 -12.90 -2.65
C LEU A 356 9.17 -12.71 -3.27
N PRO A 357 9.60 -11.46 -3.55
CA PRO A 357 10.82 -11.15 -4.31
C PRO A 357 12.11 -11.75 -3.74
N ALA A 358 12.15 -12.05 -2.44
CA ALA A 358 13.29 -12.74 -1.83
C ALA A 358 13.44 -14.19 -2.33
N LEU A 359 12.33 -14.80 -2.77
CA LEU A 359 12.26 -16.19 -3.26
C LEU A 359 11.96 -16.29 -4.77
N ASN A 360 11.48 -15.22 -5.40
CA ASN A 360 11.08 -15.20 -6.81
C ASN A 360 11.55 -13.91 -7.50
N ARG A 361 12.27 -14.03 -8.61
CA ARG A 361 12.76 -12.89 -9.41
C ARG A 361 11.94 -12.65 -10.68
N THR A 362 10.88 -13.42 -10.90
CA THR A 362 9.99 -13.28 -12.05
C THR A 362 8.90 -12.26 -11.74
N PHE A 363 8.77 -11.27 -12.64
CA PHE A 363 7.74 -10.24 -12.58
C PHE A 363 6.65 -10.52 -13.62
N THR A 364 5.43 -10.12 -13.30
CA THR A 364 4.38 -9.89 -14.31
C THR A 364 4.24 -8.40 -14.54
N ARG A 365 4.20 -7.98 -15.81
CA ARG A 365 3.85 -6.63 -16.22
C ARG A 365 2.35 -6.56 -16.44
N TYR A 366 1.73 -5.60 -15.78
CA TYR A 366 0.34 -5.21 -15.94
C TYR A 366 0.31 -3.82 -16.57
N SER A 367 -0.78 -3.51 -17.26
CA SER A 367 -0.95 -2.27 -17.99
C SER A 367 -2.37 -1.77 -17.84
N LEU A 368 -2.55 -0.45 -17.95
CA LEU A 368 -3.87 0.13 -18.15
C LEU A 368 -4.53 -0.47 -19.41
N ASP A 369 -3.78 -0.69 -20.49
CA ASP A 369 -4.38 -0.96 -21.80
C ASP A 369 -4.10 -2.34 -22.41
N ALA A 370 -3.15 -3.08 -21.84
CA ALA A 370 -2.79 -4.41 -22.32
C ALA A 370 -3.11 -5.50 -21.31
N GLU A 371 -3.18 -6.74 -21.78
CA GLU A 371 -3.24 -7.92 -20.92
C GLU A 371 -1.89 -8.19 -20.24
N PRO A 372 -1.88 -8.91 -19.10
CA PRO A 372 -0.66 -9.16 -18.36
C PRO A 372 0.39 -9.94 -19.15
N GLU A 373 1.65 -9.54 -19.03
CA GLU A 373 2.81 -10.16 -19.68
C GLU A 373 3.77 -10.70 -18.62
N LEU A 374 4.08 -12.00 -18.65
CA LEU A 374 5.12 -12.56 -17.79
C LEU A 374 6.49 -12.19 -18.35
N LEU A 375 7.34 -11.58 -17.52
CA LEU A 375 8.67 -11.14 -17.92
C LEU A 375 9.71 -12.23 -17.61
N ALA A 376 10.87 -12.14 -18.27
CA ALA A 376 12.05 -12.91 -17.89
C ALA A 376 12.45 -12.58 -16.43
N ALA A 377 13.08 -13.54 -15.74
CA ALA A 377 13.60 -13.32 -14.40
C ALA A 377 14.59 -12.15 -14.39
N ALA A 378 14.43 -11.26 -13.42
CA ALA A 378 15.16 -10.00 -13.31
C ALA A 378 16.53 -10.13 -12.64
#